data_AF-A0A1B6VTD9-F1
#
_entry.id   AF-A0A1B6VTD9-F1
#
_cell.length_a   1.000
_cell.length_b   1.000
_cell.length_c   1.000
_cell.angle_alpha   90.00
_cell.angle_beta   90.00
_cell.angle_gamma   90.00
#
_symmetry.space_group_name_H-M   'P 1'
#
loop_
_entity.id
_entity.type
_entity.pdbx_description
1 polymer ?
#
loop_
_entity_poly.entity_id
_entity_poly.type
_entity_poly.pdbx_seq_one_letter_code
_entity_poly.pdbx_strand_id
1 'polypeptide(L)' 'MKNIRLSVHSKEHTKLRQLLIRRRLDLGLSQRALAERMDVVHSFVGKVETVDRRMDIFEFIEYCRALD' A
#
# COMPACT_ATOMS: atom_id res chain seq x y z
N MET A 1 24.56 -11.47 -11.33
CA MET A 1 24.05 -10.08 -11.23
C MET A 1 22.82 -10.08 -10.34
N LYS A 2 22.67 -9.10 -9.44
CA LYS A 2 21.53 -9.01 -8.52
C LYS A 2 20.30 -8.50 -9.28
N ASN A 3 19.17 -9.21 -9.21
CA ASN A 3 17.92 -8.70 -9.76
C ASN A 3 17.34 -7.65 -8.81
N ILE A 4 17.31 -6.40 -9.26
CA ILE A 4 16.77 -5.27 -8.50
C ILE A 4 15.24 -5.14 -8.63
N ARG A 5 14.63 -5.77 -9.64
CA ARG A 5 13.18 -5.74 -9.90
C ARG A 5 12.53 -7.01 -9.38
N LEU A 6 12.10 -6.98 -8.13
CA LEU A 6 11.40 -8.08 -7.48
C LEU A 6 9.99 -8.26 -8.06
N SER A 7 9.48 -9.50 -8.04
CA SER A 7 8.06 -9.79 -8.30
C SER A 7 7.18 -9.06 -7.27
N VAL A 8 5.98 -8.64 -7.69
CA VAL A 8 4.97 -8.09 -6.76
C VAL A 8 4.51 -9.09 -5.69
N HIS A 9 4.75 -10.39 -5.94
CA HIS A 9 4.50 -11.49 -5.02
C HIS A 9 5.76 -11.90 -4.22
N SER A 10 6.88 -11.17 -4.35
CA SER A 10 8.09 -11.43 -3.56
C SER A 10 7.80 -11.28 -2.06
N LYS A 11 8.64 -11.92 -1.23
CA LYS A 11 8.51 -11.87 0.23
C LYS A 11 8.65 -10.44 0.75
N GLU A 12 9.51 -9.66 0.11
CA GLU A 12 9.78 -8.26 0.42
C GLU A 12 8.55 -7.38 0.18
N HIS A 13 7.94 -7.48 -1.01
CA HIS A 13 6.70 -6.74 -1.32
C HIS A 13 5.53 -7.18 -0.43
N THR A 14 5.41 -8.48 -0.17
CA THR A 14 4.38 -9.03 0.73
C THR A 14 4.52 -8.49 2.15
N LYS A 15 5.74 -8.51 2.70
CA LYS A 15 6.01 -8.01 4.05
C LYS A 15 5.74 -6.52 4.17
N LEU A 16 6.18 -5.72 3.20
CA LEU A 16 5.91 -4.28 3.18
C LEU A 16 4.40 -4.02 3.19
N ARG A 17 3.64 -4.70 2.32
CA ARG A 17 2.20 -4.53 2.26
C ARG A 17 1.51 -4.95 3.55
N GLN A 18 1.89 -6.06 4.15
CA GLN A 18 1.32 -6.50 5.42
C GLN A 18 1.51 -5.47 6.54
N LEU A 19 2.66 -4.77 6.56
CA LEU A 19 2.90 -3.68 7.52
C LEU A 19 1.93 -2.51 7.29
N LEU A 20 1.74 -2.11 6.03
CA LEU A 20 0.82 -1.03 5.67
C LEU A 20 -0.63 -1.38 5.99
N ILE A 21 -1.08 -2.59 5.63
CA ILE A 21 -2.43 -3.09 5.94
C ILE A 21 -2.64 -3.13 7.45
N ARG A 22 -1.68 -3.68 8.20
CA ARG A 22 -1.77 -3.75 9.66
C ARG A 22 -1.92 -2.36 10.26
N ARG A 23 -1.09 -1.40 9.84
CA ARG A 23 -1.18 -0.02 10.33
C ARG A 23 -2.53 0.62 9.99
N ARG A 24 -3.08 0.39 8.79
CA ARG A 24 -4.44 0.85 8.42
C ARG A 24 -5.50 0.28 9.36
N LEU A 25 -5.42 -1.02 9.66
CA LEU A 25 -6.35 -1.71 10.56
C LEU A 25 -6.19 -1.24 12.01
N ASP A 26 -4.97 -0.99 12.48
CA ASP A 26 -4.69 -0.45 13.81
C ASP A 26 -5.29 0.96 13.99
N LEU A 27 -5.43 1.73 12.90
CA LEU A 27 -6.14 3.01 12.87
C LEU A 27 -7.67 2.87 12.73
N GLY A 28 -8.21 1.65 12.60
CA GLY A 28 -9.64 1.41 12.39
C GLY A 28 -10.15 1.86 11.02
N LEU A 29 -9.28 2.12 10.05
CA LEU A 29 -9.67 2.63 8.74
C LEU A 29 -10.09 1.49 7.81
N SER A 30 -11.19 1.66 7.09
CA SER A 30 -11.49 0.85 5.92
C SER A 30 -10.57 1.25 4.74
N GLN A 31 -10.49 0.43 3.69
CA GLN A 31 -9.78 0.81 2.46
C GLN A 31 -10.36 2.08 1.83
N ARG A 32 -11.69 2.25 1.91
CA ARG A 32 -12.40 3.45 1.41
C ARG A 32 -12.03 4.68 2.22
N ALA A 33 -12.03 4.56 3.55
CA ALA A 33 -11.67 5.66 4.44
C ALA A 33 -10.21 6.11 4.22
N LEU A 34 -9.28 5.17 3.99
CA LEU A 34 -7.90 5.53 3.64
C LEU A 34 -7.83 6.22 2.26
N ALA A 35 -8.57 5.72 1.26
CA ALA A 35 -8.59 6.35 -0.06
C ALA A 35 -9.15 7.78 -0.01
N GLU A 36 -10.21 8.01 0.79
CA GLU A 36 -10.76 9.34 1.06
C GLU A 36 -9.76 10.24 1.78
N ARG A 37 -9.06 9.71 2.80
CA ARG A 37 -8.01 10.44 3.52
C ARG A 37 -6.84 10.85 2.63
N MET A 38 -6.51 10.02 1.63
CA MET A 38 -5.46 10.27 0.65
C MET A 38 -5.92 11.14 -0.54
N ASP A 39 -7.21 11.48 -0.63
CA ASP A 39 -7.82 12.13 -1.80
C ASP A 39 -7.54 11.40 -3.13
N VAL A 40 -7.71 10.07 -3.13
CA VAL A 40 -7.52 9.21 -4.30
C VAL A 40 -8.75 8.37 -4.62
N VAL A 41 -8.80 7.82 -5.84
CA VAL A 41 -9.86 6.91 -6.25
C VAL A 41 -9.95 5.70 -5.32
N HIS A 42 -11.17 5.31 -4.91
CA HIS A 42 -11.38 4.21 -3.96
C HIS A 42 -10.70 2.89 -4.33
N SER A 43 -10.56 2.61 -5.64
CA SER A 43 -9.90 1.39 -6.11
C SER A 43 -8.39 1.35 -5.88
N PHE A 44 -7.75 2.50 -5.61
CA PHE A 44 -6.31 2.58 -5.44
C PHE A 44 -5.82 1.73 -4.27
N VAL A 45 -6.36 1.98 -3.07
CA VAL A 45 -5.98 1.25 -1.85
C VAL A 45 -6.26 -0.25 -2.00
N GLY A 46 -7.42 -0.61 -2.55
CA GLY A 46 -7.77 -2.00 -2.82
C GLY A 46 -6.72 -2.70 -3.71
N LYS A 47 -6.39 -2.11 -4.86
CA LYS A 47 -5.41 -2.68 -5.80
C LYS A 47 -3.99 -2.79 -5.23
N VAL A 48 -3.59 -1.84 -4.38
CA VAL A 48 -2.31 -1.90 -3.66
C VAL A 48 -2.29 -3.08 -2.69
N GLU A 49 -3.41 -3.30 -1.98
CA GLU A 49 -3.53 -4.36 -0.98
C GLU A 49 -3.74 -5.76 -1.60
N THR A 50 -4.34 -5.86 -2.79
CA THR A 50 -4.62 -7.13 -3.49
C THR A 50 -3.52 -7.59 -4.46
N VAL A 51 -2.39 -6.87 -4.54
CA VAL A 51 -1.28 -7.11 -5.51
C VAL A 51 -1.57 -6.66 -6.95
N ASP A 52 -2.74 -6.12 -7.24
CA ASP A 52 -3.10 -5.73 -8.62
C ASP A 52 -2.33 -4.51 -9.14
N ARG A 53 -1.66 -3.77 -8.23
CA ARG A 53 -0.89 -2.58 -8.58
C ARG A 53 0.36 -2.42 -7.72
N ARG A 54 1.46 -1.99 -8.34
CA ARG A 54 2.67 -1.49 -7.65
C ARG A 54 2.48 -0.03 -7.24
N MET A 55 2.99 0.35 -6.09
CA MET A 55 3.17 1.77 -5.76
C MET A 55 4.54 2.24 -6.24
N ASP A 56 4.61 3.42 -6.81
CA ASP A 56 5.87 4.16 -6.92
C ASP A 56 6.28 4.75 -5.56
N ILE A 57 7.45 5.40 -5.53
CA ILE A 57 8.02 5.91 -4.28
C ILE A 57 7.25 7.08 -3.69
N PHE A 58 6.66 7.94 -4.52
CA PHE A 58 5.88 9.09 -4.06
C PHE A 58 4.51 8.65 -3.56
N GLU A 59 3.87 7.72 -4.27
CA GLU A 59 2.65 7.05 -3.81
C GLU A 59 2.86 6.36 -2.46
N PHE A 60 3.99 5.68 -2.26
CA PHE A 60 4.34 5.06 -0.99
C PHE A 60 4.50 6.09 0.14
N ILE A 61 5.14 7.23 -0.12
CA ILE A 61 5.32 8.30 0.87
C ILE A 61 3.96 8.87 1.29
N GLU A 62 3.08 9.18 0.34
CA GLU A 62 1.72 9.68 0.63
C GLU A 62 0.89 8.63 1.38
N TYR A 63 1.01 7.36 1.00
CA TYR A 63 0.35 6.27 1.70
C TYR A 63 0.80 6.19 3.16
N CYS A 64 2.10 6.33 3.44
CA CYS A 64 2.62 6.36 4.81
C CYS A 64 2.12 7.57 5.60
N ARG A 65 2.11 8.78 4.99
CA ARG A 65 1.61 10.00 5.63
C ARG A 65 0.12 9.88 6.01
N ALA A 66 -0.68 9.23 5.19
CA ALA A 66 -2.08 8.99 5.49
C ALA A 66 -2.31 7.89 6.57
N LEU A 67 -1.26 7.15 6.93
CA LEU A 67 -1.24 6.15 7.98
C LEU A 67 -0.62 6.63 9.30
N ASP A 68 -0.20 7.89 9.38
CA ASP A 68 0.17 8.56 10.63
C ASP A 68 -1.03 9.29 11.24
#